data_AF-A0A2E3FGI5-F1
#
_entry.id   AF-A0A2E3FGI5-F1
#
_cell.length_a   1.000
_cell.length_b   1.000
_cell.length_c   1.000
_cell.angle_alpha   90.00
_cell.angle_beta   90.00
_cell.angle_gamma   90.00
#
_symmetry.space_group_name_H-M   'P 1'
#
loop_
_entity.id
_entity.type
_entity.pdbx_description
1 polymer ?
#
loop_
_entity_poly.entity_id
_entity_poly.type
_entity_poly.pdbx_seq_one_letter_code
_entity_poly.pdbx_strand_id
1 'polypeptide(L)'
;AVAMLREMTSPGYIRKRVPQKLFVVRGGGASPAVEAAASVAALETAGETATLVEAEAASAAIPFDDRAKAKMQGYEGEACGDCGNYTLVRNGTCMKCNTCGATSGCS
;
A
#
# COMPACT_ATOMS: atom_id res chain seq x y z
N ALA A 1 1.81 17.78 -23.53
CA ALA A 1 1.83 16.75 -22.47
C ALA A 1 1.03 17.16 -21.24
N VAL A 2 1.37 18.26 -20.56
CA VAL A 2 0.70 18.68 -19.30
C VAL A 2 -0.81 18.94 -19.46
N ALA A 3 -1.25 19.48 -20.61
CA ALA A 3 -2.67 19.66 -20.91
C ALA A 3 -3.43 18.33 -21.03
N MET A 4 -2.84 17.33 -21.70
CA MET A 4 -3.42 15.98 -21.82
C MET A 4 -3.56 15.28 -20.46
N LEU A 5 -2.68 15.60 -19.51
CA LEU A 5 -2.75 15.04 -18.16
C LEU A 5 -4.01 15.51 -17.40
N ARG A 6 -4.52 16.72 -17.67
CA ARG A 6 -5.78 17.23 -17.08
C ARG A 6 -7.02 16.56 -17.67
N GLU A 7 -6.93 16.07 -18.90
CA GLU A 7 -8.01 15.39 -19.60
C GLU A 7 -8.08 13.91 -19.18
N MET A 8 -6.92 13.28 -18.99
CA MET A 8 -6.84 11.86 -18.60
C MET A 8 -6.92 11.61 -17.09
N THR A 9 -6.71 12.62 -16.25
CA THR A 9 -6.69 12.44 -14.79
C THR A 9 -7.59 13.43 -14.08
N SER A 10 -8.26 12.97 -13.02
CA SER A 10 -9.15 13.81 -12.23
C SER A 10 -8.37 14.84 -11.41
N PRO A 11 -8.96 16.02 -11.11
CA PRO A 11 -8.34 17.02 -10.24
C PRO A 11 -8.07 16.49 -8.82
N GLY A 12 -8.77 15.43 -8.40
CA GLY A 12 -8.52 14.69 -7.16
C GLY A 12 -7.23 13.89 -7.19
N TYR A 13 -6.92 13.23 -8.32
CA TYR A 13 -5.69 12.45 -8.49
C TYR A 13 -4.43 13.33 -8.41
N ILE A 14 -4.45 14.48 -9.09
CA ILE A 14 -3.32 15.42 -9.07
C ILE A 14 -3.37 16.37 -7.83
N ARG A 15 -4.37 16.24 -6.95
CA ARG A 15 -4.60 17.15 -5.81
C ARG A 15 -4.51 18.64 -6.19
N LYS A 16 -5.03 18.99 -7.38
CA LYS A 16 -4.95 20.34 -7.98
C LYS A 16 -3.51 20.87 -8.20
N ARG A 17 -2.48 20.04 -8.14
CA ARG A 17 -1.06 20.43 -8.29
C ARG A 17 -0.45 19.87 -9.57
N VAL A 18 -0.62 20.59 -10.67
CA VAL A 18 -0.06 20.18 -11.96
C VAL A 18 1.45 20.45 -11.99
N PRO A 19 2.30 19.47 -12.35
CA PRO A 19 3.74 19.69 -12.41
C PRO A 19 4.09 20.70 -13.51
N GLN A 20 4.83 21.75 -13.15
CA GLN A 20 5.24 22.79 -14.11
C GLN A 20 6.45 22.39 -14.97
N LYS A 21 7.22 21.37 -14.54
CA LYS A 21 8.41 20.86 -15.22
C LYS A 21 8.31 19.34 -15.34
N LEU A 22 7.49 18.87 -16.28
CA LEU A 22 7.44 17.46 -16.67
C LEU A 22 8.38 17.25 -17.86
N PHE A 23 9.54 16.66 -17.61
CA PHE A 23 10.44 16.21 -18.67
C PHE A 23 10.24 14.71 -18.89
N VAL A 24 10.17 14.30 -20.15
CA VAL A 24 10.10 12.90 -20.53
C VAL A 24 11.53 12.41 -20.66
N VAL A 25 12.01 11.65 -19.68
CA VAL A 25 13.26 10.90 -19.85
C VAL A 25 12.94 9.77 -20.83
N ARG A 26 13.37 9.93 -22.08
CA ARG A 26 13.29 8.85 -23.07
C ARG A 26 14.33 7.80 -22.68
N GLY A 27 13.91 6.83 -21.87
CA GLY A 27 14.69 5.63 -21.61
C GLY A 27 14.96 4.93 -22.95
N GLY A 28 16.22 4.82 -23.32
CA GLY A 28 16.67 4.16 -24.54
C GLY A 28 16.38 2.66 -24.49
N GLY A 29 15.17 2.29 -24.88
CA GLY A 29 14.79 0.97 -25.35
C GLY A 29 14.60 1.00 -26.86
N ALA A 30 15.64 1.42 -27.59
CA ALA A 30 15.75 1.12 -29.00
C ALA A 30 16.43 -0.24 -29.10
N SER A 31 15.64 -1.31 -29.18
CA SER A 31 16.10 -2.54 -29.81
C SER A 31 15.83 -2.37 -31.31
N PRO A 32 16.83 -2.04 -32.16
CA PRO A 32 16.71 -2.37 -33.57
C PRO A 32 16.73 -3.89 -33.69
N ALA A 33 15.88 -4.39 -34.57
CA ALA A 33 15.85 -5.79 -34.94
C ALA A 33 17.23 -6.23 -35.47
N VAL A 34 17.63 -7.44 -35.04
CA VAL A 34 18.47 -8.46 -35.70
C VAL A 34 19.89 -8.15 -36.20
N GLU A 35 20.73 -9.18 -36.04
CA GLU A 35 22.05 -9.46 -36.63
C GLU A 35 23.34 -8.96 -35.95
N ALA A 36 23.92 -9.89 -35.18
CA ALA A 36 25.31 -10.40 -35.26
C ALA A 36 26.48 -9.43 -35.52
N ALA A 37 27.41 -9.35 -34.56
CA ALA A 37 28.79 -9.84 -34.70
C ALA A 37 29.64 -9.47 -33.47
N ALA A 38 30.58 -10.35 -33.14
CA ALA A 38 31.42 -10.39 -31.95
C ALA A 38 32.55 -9.34 -31.90
N SER A 39 33.03 -9.04 -30.69
CA SER A 39 34.45 -9.08 -30.26
C SER A 39 34.59 -8.45 -28.86
N VAL A 40 34.70 -9.26 -27.79
CA VAL A 40 35.92 -9.74 -27.09
C VAL A 40 36.76 -8.69 -26.35
N ALA A 41 37.07 -9.05 -25.10
CA ALA A 41 38.10 -8.56 -24.16
C ALA A 41 37.79 -7.22 -23.44
N ALA A 42 37.82 -7.13 -22.10
CA ALA A 42 38.60 -7.84 -21.08
C ALA A 42 37.72 -8.17 -19.83
N LEU A 43 37.77 -9.32 -19.14
CA LEU A 43 38.86 -9.99 -18.37
C LEU A 43 39.51 -9.02 -17.35
N GLU A 44 39.60 -9.21 -16.03
CA GLU A 44 39.44 -10.34 -15.10
C GLU A 44 39.22 -9.86 -13.63
N THR A 45 38.80 -10.81 -12.78
CA THR A 45 39.17 -11.07 -11.36
C THR A 45 38.81 -10.02 -10.27
N ALA A 46 38.28 -10.37 -9.08
CA ALA A 46 38.11 -11.64 -8.36
C ALA A 46 37.12 -11.48 -7.18
N GLY A 47 36.57 -12.60 -6.69
CA GLY A 47 36.08 -12.76 -5.31
C GLY A 47 34.55 -12.66 -5.13
N GLU A 48 33.76 -13.75 -5.13
CA GLU A 48 33.53 -14.63 -3.95
C GLU A 48 32.61 -13.92 -2.93
N THR A 49 31.36 -14.29 -2.65
CA THR A 49 30.66 -15.57 -2.62
C THR A 49 29.16 -15.39 -2.91
N ALA A 50 28.57 -16.41 -3.52
CA ALA A 50 27.12 -16.59 -3.55
C ALA A 50 26.59 -16.92 -2.15
N THR A 51 25.64 -16.13 -1.66
CA THR A 51 24.63 -16.64 -0.72
C THR A 51 23.29 -16.54 -1.41
N LEU A 52 22.81 -17.70 -1.84
CA LEU A 52 21.43 -17.93 -2.20
C LEU A 52 20.62 -17.64 -0.94
N VAL A 53 20.01 -16.46 -0.84
CA VAL A 53 19.00 -16.23 0.18
C VAL A 53 17.77 -16.97 -0.32
N GLU A 54 17.62 -18.18 0.20
CA GLU A 54 16.41 -18.99 0.13
C GLU A 54 15.22 -18.06 0.34
N ALA A 55 14.36 -17.96 -0.66
CA ALA A 55 13.09 -17.29 -0.57
C ALA A 55 12.21 -18.08 0.40
N GLU A 56 12.40 -17.87 1.70
CA GLU A 56 11.43 -18.30 2.69
C GLU A 56 10.23 -17.38 2.55
N ALA A 57 9.26 -17.85 1.76
CA ALA A 57 7.89 -17.38 1.80
C ALA A 57 7.30 -17.73 3.18
N ALA A 58 7.79 -17.04 4.21
CA ALA A 58 7.11 -16.93 5.48
C ALA A 58 5.86 -16.09 5.20
N SER A 59 4.77 -16.75 4.85
CA SER A 59 3.42 -16.27 5.07
C SER A 59 3.23 -16.12 6.58
N ALA A 60 3.88 -15.12 7.16
CA ALA A 60 3.59 -14.62 8.48
C ALA A 60 2.12 -14.22 8.43
N ALA A 61 1.26 -15.08 8.99
CA ALA A 61 -0.11 -14.73 9.29
C ALA A 61 -0.02 -13.53 10.22
N ILE A 62 -0.10 -12.33 9.64
CA ILE A 62 -0.19 -11.09 10.39
C ILE A 62 -1.36 -11.33 11.34
N PRO A 63 -1.17 -11.29 12.67
CA PRO A 63 -2.28 -11.45 13.59
C PRO A 63 -3.27 -10.35 13.22
N PHE A 64 -4.40 -10.75 12.62
CA PHE A 64 -5.45 -9.80 12.32
C PHE A 64 -5.99 -9.34 13.65
N ASP A 65 -5.49 -8.20 14.12
CA ASP A 65 -5.95 -7.57 15.35
C ASP A 65 -7.47 -7.51 15.31
N ASP A 66 -8.13 -7.97 16.38
CA ASP A 66 -9.60 -7.96 16.44
C ASP A 66 -10.14 -6.52 16.34
N ARG A 67 -9.31 -5.54 16.71
CA ARG A 67 -9.51 -4.11 16.43
C ARG A 67 -9.58 -3.80 14.93
N ALA A 68 -8.70 -4.37 14.12
CA ALA A 68 -8.72 -4.18 12.68
C ALA A 68 -9.96 -4.85 12.06
N LYS A 69 -10.33 -6.05 12.52
CA LYS A 69 -11.58 -6.72 12.09
C LYS A 69 -12.82 -5.88 12.41
N ALA A 70 -12.89 -5.31 13.60
CA ALA A 70 -13.99 -4.43 14.00
C ALA A 70 -14.07 -3.17 13.13
N LYS A 71 -12.93 -2.51 12.86
CA LYS A 71 -12.86 -1.34 11.96
C LYS A 71 -13.29 -1.67 10.53
N MET A 72 -12.88 -2.83 10.00
CA MET A 72 -13.32 -3.29 8.69
C MET A 72 -14.83 -3.51 8.61
N GLN A 73 -15.46 -3.89 9.73
CA GLN A 73 -16.90 -4.10 9.83
C GLN A 73 -17.68 -2.80 10.12
N GLY A 74 -17.02 -1.64 10.19
CA GLY A 74 -17.67 -0.36 10.46
C GLY A 74 -17.90 -0.05 11.94
N TYR A 75 -17.29 -0.81 12.85
CA TYR A 75 -17.22 -0.47 14.27
C TYR A 75 -16.04 0.45 14.54
N GLU A 76 -16.05 1.19 15.65
CA GLU A 76 -14.95 2.13 15.96
C GLU A 76 -13.63 1.41 16.29
N GLY A 77 -13.72 0.13 16.67
CA GLY A 77 -12.57 -0.67 17.08
C GLY A 77 -11.99 -0.25 18.42
N GLU A 78 -12.79 0.39 19.28
CA GLU A 78 -12.46 0.61 20.69
C GLU A 78 -12.88 -0.61 21.51
N ALA A 79 -12.05 -1.02 22.48
CA ALA A 79 -12.46 -2.06 23.42
C ALA A 79 -13.55 -1.50 24.33
N CYS A 80 -14.70 -2.16 24.36
CA CYS A 80 -15.74 -1.85 25.33
C CYS A 80 -15.19 -2.02 26.75
N GLY A 81 -15.36 -1.00 27.61
CA GLY A 81 -14.86 -1.01 28.99
C GLY A 81 -15.45 -2.12 29.88
N ASP A 82 -16.63 -2.63 29.53
CA ASP A 82 -17.33 -3.65 30.33
C ASP A 82 -17.01 -5.07 29.88
N CYS A 83 -16.97 -5.33 28.56
CA CYS A 83 -16.88 -6.68 28.01
C CYS A 83 -15.67 -6.92 27.10
N GLY A 84 -14.79 -5.94 26.91
CA GLY A 84 -13.53 -6.07 26.15
C GLY A 84 -13.70 -6.29 24.64
N ASN A 85 -14.92 -6.30 24.13
CA ASN A 85 -15.20 -6.48 22.70
C ASN A 85 -15.04 -5.18 21.92
N TYR A 86 -14.61 -5.30 20.66
CA TYR A 86 -14.33 -4.16 19.77
C TYR A 86 -15.52 -3.70 18.91
N THR A 87 -16.70 -4.28 19.13
CA THR A 87 -17.94 -4.10 18.35
C THR A 87 -18.78 -2.90 18.82
N LEU A 88 -18.12 -1.78 19.09
CA LEU A 88 -18.76 -0.54 19.53
C LEU A 88 -19.29 0.26 18.33
N VAL A 89 -20.60 0.55 18.33
CA VAL A 89 -21.33 1.27 17.26
C VAL A 89 -21.78 2.63 17.77
N ARG A 90 -21.64 3.66 16.94
CA ARG A 90 -22.20 4.97 17.22
C ARG A 90 -23.72 4.99 16.99
N ASN A 91 -24.50 5.19 18.04
CA ASN A 91 -25.95 5.38 18.00
C ASN A 91 -26.29 6.80 18.47
N GLY A 92 -26.14 7.77 17.55
CA GLY A 92 -26.26 9.19 17.88
C GLY A 92 -25.05 9.71 18.65
N THR A 93 -25.27 10.34 19.81
CA THR A 93 -24.20 10.75 20.74
C THR A 93 -23.64 9.57 21.53
N CYS A 94 -24.45 8.53 21.72
CA CYS A 94 -24.08 7.34 22.47
C CYS A 94 -23.28 6.36 21.63
N MET A 95 -22.40 5.62 22.30
CA MET A 95 -21.59 4.53 21.78
C MET A 95 -22.11 3.23 22.38
N LYS A 96 -22.66 2.33 21.56
CA LYS A 96 -23.32 1.09 21.99
C LYS A 96 -22.47 -0.12 21.67
N CYS A 97 -22.22 -0.98 22.64
CA CYS A 97 -21.60 -2.27 22.41
C CYS A 97 -22.65 -3.28 21.95
N ASN A 98 -22.44 -3.89 20.78
CA ASN A 98 -23.38 -4.91 20.28
C ASN A 98 -23.28 -6.24 21.04
N THR A 99 -22.18 -6.52 21.74
CA THR A 99 -22.02 -7.78 22.46
C THR A 99 -22.61 -7.75 23.86
N CYS A 100 -22.39 -6.67 24.62
CA CYS A 100 -22.88 -6.55 26.01
C CYS A 100 -23.99 -5.52 26.21
N GLY A 101 -24.38 -4.77 25.17
CA GLY A 101 -25.45 -3.77 25.26
C GLY A 101 -25.09 -2.48 26.00
N ALA A 102 -23.88 -2.39 26.57
CA ALA A 102 -23.38 -1.21 27.25
C ALA A 102 -23.41 0.02 26.34
N THR A 103 -23.76 1.18 26.91
CA THR A 103 -23.76 2.46 26.20
C THR A 103 -22.90 3.48 26.94
N SER A 104 -21.94 4.09 26.25
CA SER A 104 -21.14 5.21 26.77
C SER A 104 -21.47 6.50 26.02
N GLY A 105 -21.28 7.67 26.65
CA GLY A 105 -21.42 8.97 25.97
C GLY A 105 -22.85 9.53 25.79
N CYS A 106 -23.80 9.13 26.63
CA CYS A 106 -25.15 9.70 26.61
C CYS A 106 -25.25 10.88 27.58
N SER A 107 -25.35 12.11 27.05
CA SER A 107 -25.74 13.34 27.77
C SER A 107 -27.07 13.86 27.24
#